data_AF-A0A7V9BA62-F1
#
_entry.id   AF-A0A7V9BA62-F1
#
_cell.length_a   1.000
_cell.length_b   1.000
_cell.length_c   1.000
_cell.angle_alpha   90.00
_cell.angle_beta   90.00
_cell.angle_gamma   90.00
#
_symmetry.space_group_name_H-M   'P 1'
#
loop_
_entity.id
_entity.type
_entity.pdbx_description
1 polymer ?
#
loop_
_entity_poly.entity_id
_entity_poly.type
_entity_poly.pdbx_seq_one_letter_code
_entity_poly.pdbx_strand_id
1 'polypeptide(L)'
;MGLLKRAARLLVRIAGWLVTPIVATVTAAIGAALASIFAPTVSPMTGVGIATAGGLAGAIIGLAVWIRVLRGSPQLQEALAMTPDGAPRPEAIDELIAGESRPTPPPAAP
;
A
#
# COMPACT_ATOMS: atom_id res chain seq x y z
N MET A 1 -2.20 4.75 -28.96
CA MET A 1 -1.35 4.16 -27.90
C MET A 1 -1.30 4.92 -26.55
N GLY A 2 -1.92 6.11 -26.40
CA GLY A 2 -1.86 6.88 -25.15
C GLY A 2 -2.78 6.40 -24.01
N LEU A 3 -3.99 5.92 -24.33
CA LEU A 3 -4.99 5.47 -23.34
C LEU A 3 -4.56 4.20 -22.60
N LEU A 4 -4.03 3.20 -23.31
CA LEU A 4 -3.53 1.97 -22.69
C LEU A 4 -2.37 2.24 -21.72
N LYS A 5 -1.42 3.10 -22.09
CA LYS A 5 -0.29 3.49 -21.22
C LYS A 5 -0.73 4.30 -20.00
N ARG A 6 -1.82 5.06 -20.09
CA ARG A 6 -2.41 5.79 -18.95
C ARG A 6 -3.18 4.84 -18.02
N ALA A 7 -4.01 3.97 -18.58
CA ALA A 7 -4.76 2.96 -17.82
C ALA A 7 -3.83 1.98 -17.10
N ALA A 8 -2.77 1.52 -17.76
CA ALA A 8 -1.75 0.68 -17.14
C ALA A 8 -1.05 1.39 -15.97
N ARG A 9 -0.72 2.68 -16.11
CA ARG A 9 -0.14 3.48 -15.01
C ARG A 9 -1.10 3.64 -13.84
N LEU A 10 -2.38 3.88 -14.11
CA LEU A 10 -3.43 3.98 -13.08
C LEU A 10 -3.61 2.66 -12.33
N LEU A 11 -3.68 1.53 -13.04
CA LEU A 11 -3.81 0.21 -12.43
C LEU A 11 -2.61 -0.15 -11.56
N VAL A 12 -1.39 0.10 -12.04
CA VAL A 12 -0.17 -0.13 -11.27
C VAL A 12 -0.13 0.79 -10.03
N ARG A 13 -0.69 2.00 -10.14
CA ARG A 13 -0.75 2.97 -9.04
C ARG A 13 -1.80 2.62 -7.98
N ILE A 14 -2.98 2.15 -8.40
CA ILE A 14 -3.99 1.58 -7.49
C ILE A 14 -3.42 0.34 -6.80
N ALA A 15 -2.76 -0.53 -7.57
CA ALA A 15 -2.08 -1.69 -7.01
C ALA A 15 -1.04 -1.26 -5.98
N GLY A 16 -0.17 -0.30 -6.29
CA GLY A 16 0.79 0.28 -5.34
C GLY A 16 0.13 0.76 -4.06
N TRP A 17 -0.93 1.55 -4.17
CA TRP A 17 -1.67 2.06 -3.01
C TRP A 17 -2.29 0.96 -2.15
N LEU A 18 -2.75 -0.13 -2.78
CA LEU A 18 -3.30 -1.29 -2.08
C LEU A 18 -2.24 -2.26 -1.57
N VAL A 19 -1.01 -2.27 -2.08
CA VAL A 19 0.01 -3.24 -1.64
C VAL A 19 0.32 -3.08 -0.16
N THR A 20 0.54 -1.86 0.34
CA THR A 20 0.85 -1.63 1.75
C THR A 20 -0.27 -2.12 2.70
N PRO A 21 -1.56 -1.76 2.50
CA PRO A 21 -2.63 -2.30 3.34
C PRO A 21 -2.86 -3.81 3.14
N ILE A 22 -2.66 -4.36 1.93
CA ILE A 22 -2.72 -5.82 1.70
C ILE A 22 -1.63 -6.52 2.51
N VAL A 23 -0.38 -6.05 2.44
CA VAL A 23 0.74 -6.64 3.19
C VAL A 23 0.45 -6.58 4.68
N ALA A 24 0.02 -5.43 5.20
CA ALA A 24 -0.34 -5.30 6.61
C ALA A 24 -1.47 -6.27 7.02
N THR A 25 -2.48 -6.44 6.18
CA THR A 25 -3.61 -7.35 6.46
C THR A 25 -3.17 -8.82 6.44
N VAL A 26 -2.36 -9.21 5.46
CA VAL A 26 -1.85 -10.58 5.33
C VAL A 26 -0.94 -10.93 6.51
N THR A 27 -0.02 -10.05 6.87
CA THR A 27 0.90 -10.33 7.96
C THR A 27 0.22 -10.25 9.32
N ALA A 28 -0.81 -9.40 9.48
CA ALA A 28 -1.68 -9.44 10.64
C ALA A 28 -2.43 -10.78 10.75
N ALA A 29 -3.00 -11.28 9.66
CA ALA A 29 -3.69 -12.57 9.66
C ALA A 29 -2.74 -13.72 10.03
N ILE A 30 -1.51 -13.72 9.49
CA ILE A 30 -0.47 -14.71 9.83
C ILE A 30 -0.12 -14.62 11.32
N GLY A 31 0.15 -13.41 11.83
CA GLY A 31 0.49 -13.21 13.24
C GLY A 31 -0.63 -13.65 14.19
N ALA A 32 -1.88 -13.33 13.84
CA ALA A 32 -3.06 -13.76 14.59
C ALA A 32 -3.25 -15.29 14.53
N ALA A 33 -3.06 -15.91 13.37
CA ALA A 33 -3.16 -17.36 13.20
C ALA A 33 -2.10 -18.11 14.02
N LEU A 34 -0.85 -17.65 13.99
CA LEU A 34 0.23 -18.24 14.79
C LEU A 34 -0.04 -18.09 16.29
N ALA A 35 -0.51 -16.92 16.73
CA ALA A 35 -0.84 -16.69 18.13
C ALA A 35 -2.06 -17.51 18.57
N SER A 36 -3.01 -17.78 17.67
CA SER A 36 -4.20 -18.59 17.95
C SER A 36 -3.90 -20.07 18.20
N ILE A 37 -2.71 -20.56 17.86
CA ILE A 37 -2.26 -21.92 18.23
C ILE A 37 -2.29 -22.12 19.75
N PHE A 38 -2.10 -21.05 20.53
CA PHE A 38 -2.13 -21.06 21.98
C PHE A 38 -3.52 -20.78 22.57
N ALA A 39 -4.50 -20.39 21.76
CA ALA A 39 -5.86 -20.13 22.24
C ALA A 39 -6.52 -21.29 23.02
N PRO A 40 -6.35 -22.59 22.66
CA PRO A 40 -6.99 -23.68 23.39
C PRO A 40 -6.37 -23.95 24.78
N THR A 41 -5.20 -23.36 25.10
CA THR A 41 -4.55 -23.56 26.40
C THR A 41 -4.92 -22.50 27.43
N VAL A 42 -5.75 -21.51 27.06
CA VAL A 42 -6.08 -20.35 27.90
C VAL A 42 -7.58 -20.06 27.93
N SER A 43 -7.99 -19.13 28.79
CA SER A 43 -9.38 -18.66 28.80
C SER A 43 -9.75 -17.97 27.47
N PRO A 44 -11.02 -17.99 27.05
CA PRO A 44 -11.44 -17.39 25.77
C PRO A 44 -11.04 -15.92 25.62
N MET A 45 -11.17 -15.12 26.68
CA MET A 45 -10.79 -13.70 26.66
C MET A 45 -9.27 -13.51 26.52
N THR A 46 -8.49 -14.36 27.19
CA THR A 46 -7.03 -14.37 27.03
C THR A 46 -6.63 -14.79 25.61
N GLY A 47 -7.31 -15.78 25.03
CA GLY A 47 -7.09 -16.22 23.64
C GLY A 47 -7.35 -15.10 22.62
N VAL A 48 -8.42 -14.33 22.79
CA VAL A 48 -8.69 -13.14 21.97
C VAL A 48 -7.58 -12.09 22.12
N GLY A 49 -7.11 -11.85 23.34
CA GLY A 49 -6.00 -10.93 23.60
C GLY A 49 -4.70 -11.36 22.89
N ILE A 50 -4.35 -12.65 22.99
CA ILE A 50 -3.17 -13.23 22.34
C ILE A 50 -3.27 -13.15 20.82
N ALA A 51 -4.41 -13.51 20.23
CA ALA A 51 -4.63 -13.43 18.78
C ALA A 51 -4.53 -11.99 18.27
N THR A 52 -5.11 -11.03 19.00
CA THR A 52 -5.04 -9.60 18.66
C THR A 52 -3.62 -9.09 18.73
N ALA A 53 -2.88 -9.41 19.80
CA ALA A 53 -1.48 -9.03 19.96
C ALA A 53 -0.59 -9.65 18.88
N GLY A 54 -0.83 -10.93 18.55
CA GLY A 54 -0.16 -11.62 17.46
C GLY A 54 -0.43 -10.96 16.11
N GLY A 55 -1.68 -10.57 15.84
CA GLY A 55 -2.04 -9.84 14.63
C GLY A 55 -1.36 -8.47 14.53
N LEU A 56 -1.35 -7.70 15.62
CA LEU A 56 -0.61 -6.43 15.67
C LEU A 56 0.89 -6.63 15.43
N ALA A 57 1.50 -7.60 16.10
CA ALA A 57 2.91 -7.91 15.92
C ALA A 57 3.21 -8.32 14.47
N GLY A 58 2.38 -9.17 13.88
CA GLY A 58 2.45 -9.55 12.47
C GLY A 58 2.33 -8.37 11.52
N ALA A 59 1.39 -7.45 11.76
CA ALA A 59 1.23 -6.23 10.98
C ALA A 59 2.50 -5.37 11.02
N ILE A 60 3.03 -5.12 12.23
CA ILE A 60 4.23 -4.30 12.45
C ILE A 60 5.45 -4.91 11.75
N ILE A 61 5.69 -6.22 11.96
CA ILE A 61 6.82 -6.92 11.35
C ILE A 61 6.68 -6.92 9.82
N GLY A 62 5.47 -7.20 9.32
CA GLY A 62 5.17 -7.18 7.89
C GLY A 62 5.45 -5.83 7.24
N LEU A 63 4.99 -4.74 7.87
CA LEU A 63 5.27 -3.38 7.40
C LEU A 63 6.77 -3.05 7.46
N ALA A 64 7.47 -3.44 8.52
CA ALA A 64 8.91 -3.22 8.63
C ALA A 64 9.70 -3.95 7.53
N VAL A 65 9.34 -5.22 7.25
CA VAL A 65 9.93 -6.00 6.16
C VAL A 65 9.59 -5.38 4.81
N TRP A 66 8.34 -4.96 4.60
CA TRP A 66 7.90 -4.32 3.37
C TRP A 66 8.67 -3.03 3.08
N ILE A 67 8.79 -2.14 4.07
CA ILE A 67 9.59 -0.91 3.96
C ILE A 67 11.05 -1.27 3.66
N ARG A 68 11.59 -2.31 4.28
CA ARG A 68 12.97 -2.74 4.01
C ARG A 68 13.16 -3.25 2.58
N VAL A 69 12.18 -3.99 2.04
CA VAL A 69 12.16 -4.42 0.64
C VAL A 69 12.04 -3.22 -0.30
N LEU A 70 11.13 -2.29 -0.02
CA LEU A 70 10.97 -1.06 -0.80
C LEU A 70 12.27 -0.25 -0.84
N ARG A 71 12.95 -0.08 0.30
CA ARG A 71 14.24 0.62 0.39
C ARG A 71 15.35 -0.07 -0.42
N GLY A 72 15.31 -1.40 -0.52
CA GLY A 72 16.30 -2.18 -1.26
C GLY A 72 16.07 -2.26 -2.77
N SER A 73 14.90 -1.85 -3.28
CA SER A 73 14.56 -1.99 -4.70
C SER A 73 14.07 -0.67 -5.32
N PRO A 74 14.95 0.05 -6.03
CA PRO A 74 14.59 1.26 -6.78
C PRO A 74 13.52 1.00 -7.85
N GLN A 75 13.56 -0.19 -8.46
CA GLN A 75 12.62 -0.63 -9.50
C GLN A 75 11.19 -0.76 -8.95
N LEU A 76 11.02 -1.26 -7.71
CA LEU A 76 9.72 -1.31 -7.05
C LEU A 76 9.21 0.10 -6.70
N GLN A 77 10.10 0.99 -6.26
CA GLN A 77 9.72 2.39 -5.96
C GLN A 77 9.22 3.12 -7.20
N GLU A 78 9.88 2.94 -8.35
CA GLU A 78 9.46 3.51 -9.63
C GLU A 78 8.18 2.86 -10.14
N ALA A 79 8.08 1.53 -10.10
CA ALA A 79 6.89 0.81 -10.55
C ALA A 79 5.66 1.24 -9.75
N LEU A 80 5.75 1.35 -8.43
CA LEU A 80 4.62 1.67 -7.56
C LEU A 80 4.44 3.18 -7.32
N ALA A 81 5.29 4.04 -7.92
CA ALA A 81 5.33 5.48 -7.67
C ALA A 81 5.38 5.83 -6.17
N MET A 82 6.17 5.06 -5.42
CA MET A 82 6.32 5.18 -3.97
C MET A 82 7.67 5.77 -3.58
N THR A 83 7.70 6.40 -2.41
CA THR A 83 8.91 6.80 -1.71
C THR A 83 9.53 5.59 -1.00
N PRO A 84 10.81 5.67 -0.60
CA PRO A 84 11.47 4.63 0.20
C PRO A 84 10.77 4.34 1.55
N ASP A 85 9.93 5.26 2.02
CA ASP A 85 9.19 5.12 3.28
C ASP A 85 7.78 4.54 3.06
N GLY A 86 7.44 4.15 1.83
CA GLY A 86 6.15 3.56 1.49
C GLY A 86 5.01 4.56 1.32
N ALA A 87 5.33 5.87 1.29
CA ALA A 87 4.36 6.92 0.96
C ALA A 87 4.26 7.09 -0.57
N PRO A 88 3.11 7.48 -1.13
CA PRO A 88 3.01 7.88 -2.53
C PRO A 88 3.84 9.14 -2.80
N ARG A 89 4.48 9.25 -3.97
CA ARG A 89 5.24 10.47 -4.31
C ARG A 89 4.30 11.68 -4.57
N PRO A 90 4.62 12.89 -4.09
CA PRO A 90 3.79 14.09 -4.27
C PRO A 90 3.62 14.49 -5.73
N GLU A 91 4.65 14.30 -6.57
CA GLU A 91 4.57 14.65 -8.01
C GLU A 91 3.45 13.88 -8.72
N ALA A 92 3.14 12.66 -8.26
CA ALA A 92 2.04 11.88 -8.78
C ALA A 92 0.67 12.48 -8.37
N ILE A 93 0.59 13.11 -7.19
CA ILE A 93 -0.62 13.78 -6.67
C ILE A 93 -0.90 15.05 -7.49
N ASP A 94 0.13 15.84 -7.77
CA ASP A 94 0.03 17.07 -8.57
C ASP A 94 -0.36 16.78 -10.03
N GLU A 95 0.16 15.71 -10.66
CA GLU A 95 -0.26 15.29 -12.00
C GLU A 95 -1.75 14.88 -12.07
N LEU A 96 -2.31 14.39 -10.97
CA LEU A 96 -3.72 14.01 -10.86
C LEU A 96 -4.62 15.25 -10.77
N ILE A 97 -4.20 16.25 -10.00
CA ILE A 97 -4.93 17.52 -9.80
C ILE A 97 -4.80 18.43 -11.04
N ALA A 98 -3.62 18.47 -11.66
CA ALA A 98 -3.35 19.27 -12.85
C ALA A 98 -3.97 18.68 -14.12
N GLY A 99 -4.23 17.37 -14.17
CA GLY A 99 -4.93 16.70 -15.27
C GLY A 99 -6.34 17.24 -15.52
N GLU A 100 -6.99 17.80 -14.49
CA GLU A 100 -8.30 18.44 -14.56
C GLU A 100 -8.23 19.87 -15.14
N SER A 101 -7.07 20.54 -14.99
CA SER A 101 -6.91 21.98 -15.20
C SER A 101 -6.24 22.34 -16.53
N ARG A 102 -6.52 21.65 -17.64
CA ARG A 102 -6.10 22.20 -18.94
C ARG A 102 -6.86 23.50 -19.19
N PRO A 103 -6.20 24.66 -19.32
CA PRO A 103 -6.87 25.85 -19.80
C PRO A 103 -7.34 25.55 -21.22
N THR A 104 -8.66 25.60 -21.47
CA THR A 104 -9.16 25.67 -22.84
C THR A 104 -8.47 26.86 -23.50
N PRO A 105 -7.71 26.67 -24.61
CA PRO A 105 -7.12 27.79 -25.30
C PRO A 105 -8.25 28.77 -25.67
N PRO A 106 -8.06 30.09 -25.43
CA PRO A 106 -9.09 31.08 -25.76
C PRO A 106 -9.48 30.90 -27.24
N PRO A 107 -10.78 31.03 -27.57
CA PRO A 107 -11.23 30.86 -28.95
C PRO A 107 -10.42 31.79 -29.84
N ALA A 108 -9.81 31.22 -30.88
CA ALA A 108 -9.07 32.00 -31.87
C ALA A 108 -10.00 33.10 -32.39
N ALA A 109 -9.61 34.35 -32.20
CA ALA A 109 -10.33 35.49 -32.75
C ALA A 109 -10.36 35.36 -34.30
N PRO A 110 -11.49 35.69 -34.95
CA PRO A 110 -11.70 35.51 -36.38
C PRO A 110 -10.76 36.34 -37.24
#